data_AF-A0AAV7KD32-F1
#
_entry.id   AF-A0AAV7KD32-F1
#
_cell.length_a   1.000
_cell.length_b   1.000
_cell.length_c   1.000
_cell.angle_alpha   90.00
_cell.angle_beta   90.00
_cell.angle_gamma   90.00
#
_symmetry.space_group_name_H-M   'P 1'
#
loop_
_entity.id
_entity.type
_entity.pdbx_description
1 polymer ?
#
loop_
_entity_poly.entity_id
_entity_poly.type
_entity_poly.pdbx_seq_one_letter_code
_entity_poly.pdbx_strand_id
1 'polypeptide(L)'
;MLNELNRSMQSRMGTNFATANKIDGFKRKLAAWKHRVSRDCYDMFPNLSEIINCESGLDATSLANIITEHLKSLAERFEFYFPKEQDPREGNGWICNPFLQLKDELNVNLEDKLLGLAGDQGLKNIFTAK
;
A
#
# COMPACT_ATOMS: atom_id res chain seq x y z
N MET A 1 11.67 7.40 -4.38
CA MET A 1 10.61 6.43 -4.70
C MET A 1 10.86 5.04 -4.09
N LEU A 2 11.60 4.11 -4.72
CA LEU A 2 11.88 2.78 -4.11
C LEU A 2 12.70 2.87 -2.82
N ASN A 3 13.76 3.70 -2.82
CA ASN A 3 14.57 3.94 -1.62
C ASN A 3 13.75 4.53 -0.46
N GLU A 4 12.76 5.36 -0.78
CA GLU A 4 11.87 5.97 0.20
C GLU A 4 10.90 4.93 0.77
N LEU A 5 10.33 4.07 -0.08
CA LEU A 5 9.55 2.92 0.36
C LEU A 5 10.40 2.03 1.28
N ASN A 6 11.61 1.66 0.86
CA ASN A 6 12.52 0.82 1.64
C ASN A 6 12.82 1.43 3.02
N ARG A 7 13.19 2.71 3.07
CA ARG A 7 13.40 3.43 4.33
C ARG A 7 12.14 3.45 5.19
N SER A 8 10.96 3.65 4.57
CA SER A 8 9.70 3.64 5.30
C SER A 8 9.44 2.29 5.95
N MET A 9 9.78 1.18 5.30
CA MET A 9 9.61 -0.18 5.84
C MET A 9 10.58 -0.50 6.98
N GLN A 10 11.80 0.07 6.95
CA GLN A 10 12.85 -0.16 7.94
C GLN A 10 12.66 0.60 9.27
N SER A 11 11.48 1.20 9.52
CA SER A 11 11.24 1.89 10.78
C SER A 11 11.31 0.92 11.97
N ARG A 12 11.98 1.32 13.05
CA ARG A 12 12.27 0.53 14.27
C ARG A 12 11.05 -0.08 15.01
N MET A 13 9.83 0.27 14.61
CA MET A 13 8.55 -0.17 15.20
C MET A 13 7.60 -0.79 14.16
N GLY A 14 8.11 -1.19 12.98
CA GLY A 14 7.28 -1.72 11.90
C GLY A 14 6.76 -3.13 12.20
N THR A 15 5.44 -3.29 12.30
CA THR A 15 4.81 -4.62 12.28
C THR A 15 4.71 -5.13 10.84
N ASN A 16 4.58 -6.45 10.65
CA ASN A 16 4.33 -7.04 9.33
C ASN A 16 3.11 -6.41 8.63
N PHE A 17 2.09 -6.01 9.41
CA PHE A 17 0.87 -5.37 8.89
C PHE A 17 1.15 -3.94 8.42
N ALA A 18 1.95 -3.19 9.18
CA ALA A 18 2.36 -1.85 8.78
C ALA A 18 3.21 -1.88 7.49
N THR A 19 4.06 -2.90 7.34
CA THR A 19 4.83 -3.13 6.11
C THR A 19 3.92 -3.51 4.95
N ALA A 20 2.95 -4.42 5.15
CA ALA A 20 1.95 -4.77 4.14
C ALA A 20 1.11 -3.56 3.70
N ASN A 21 0.72 -2.68 4.63
CA ASN A 21 0.04 -1.41 4.32
C ASN A 21 0.91 -0.49 3.44
N LYS A 22 2.21 -0.38 3.73
CA LYS A 22 3.14 0.43 2.94
C LYS A 22 3.31 -0.12 1.52
N ILE A 23 3.42 -1.43 1.38
CA ILE A 23 3.51 -2.13 0.09
C ILE A 23 2.23 -1.90 -0.72
N ASP A 24 1.05 -2.11 -0.13
CA ASP A 24 -0.24 -1.88 -0.79
C ASP A 24 -0.40 -0.42 -1.21
N GLY A 25 -0.03 0.52 -0.34
CA GLY A 25 -0.01 1.94 -0.67
C GLY A 25 0.92 2.26 -1.85
N PHE A 26 2.06 1.57 -1.95
CA PHE A 26 2.97 1.75 -3.09
C PHE A 26 2.43 1.14 -4.38
N LYS A 27 1.81 -0.05 -4.34
CA LYS A 27 1.11 -0.64 -5.50
C LYS A 27 0.06 0.32 -6.06
N ARG A 28 -0.73 0.95 -5.19
CA ARG A 28 -1.72 1.99 -5.58
C ARG A 28 -1.06 3.23 -6.18
N LYS A 29 0.09 3.66 -5.66
CA LYS A 29 0.86 4.77 -6.26
C LYS A 29 1.33 4.43 -7.67
N LEU A 30 1.82 3.22 -7.93
CA LEU A 30 2.24 2.78 -9.27
C LEU A 30 1.07 2.86 -10.27
N ALA A 31 -0.11 2.40 -9.88
CA ALA A 31 -1.32 2.51 -10.71
C ALA A 31 -1.69 3.98 -10.99
N ALA A 32 -1.65 4.82 -9.96
CA ALA A 32 -1.93 6.26 -10.09
C ALA A 32 -0.92 6.96 -11.00
N TRP A 33 0.38 6.64 -10.90
CA TRP A 33 1.41 7.22 -11.76
C TRP A 33 1.27 6.79 -13.21
N LYS A 34 0.93 5.53 -13.47
CA LYS A 34 0.63 5.06 -14.83
C LYS A 34 -0.50 5.88 -15.47
N HIS A 35 -1.57 6.13 -14.72
CA HIS A 35 -2.69 6.97 -15.18
C HIS A 35 -2.31 8.46 -15.35
N ARG A 36 -1.35 8.97 -14.58
CA ARG A 36 -0.83 10.34 -14.77
C ARG A 36 0.04 10.46 -16.02
N VAL A 37 0.88 9.47 -16.29
CA VAL A 37 1.71 9.41 -17.51
C VAL A 37 0.83 9.39 -18.76
N SER A 38 -0.29 8.67 -18.76
CA SER A 38 -1.25 8.71 -19.89
C SER A 38 -1.97 10.05 -20.07
N ARG A 39 -1.74 11.02 -19.18
CA ARG A 39 -2.27 12.39 -19.21
C ARG A 39 -1.14 13.43 -19.28
N ASP A 40 0.06 13.01 -19.70
CA ASP A 40 1.27 13.85 -19.78
C ASP A 40 1.64 14.57 -18.47
N CYS A 41 1.33 13.96 -17.33
CA CYS A 41 1.68 14.47 -16.01
C CYS A 41 2.83 13.66 -15.41
N TYR A 42 3.97 14.32 -15.19
CA TYR A 42 5.22 13.71 -14.72
C TYR A 42 5.66 14.15 -13.30
N ASP A 43 4.82 14.92 -12.59
CA ASP A 43 5.14 15.53 -11.28
C ASP A 43 5.61 14.55 -10.19
N MET A 44 5.32 13.26 -10.35
CA MET A 44 5.81 12.21 -9.45
C MET A 44 7.31 11.94 -9.59
N PHE A 45 7.93 12.42 -10.66
CA PHE A 45 9.34 12.34 -10.98
C PHE A 45 9.89 13.77 -11.15
N PRO A 46 10.28 14.46 -10.05
CA PRO A 46 10.65 15.88 -10.09
C PRO A 46 11.79 16.18 -11.07
N ASN A 47 12.86 15.38 -11.02
CA ASN A 47 14.01 15.55 -11.93
C ASN A 47 13.61 15.36 -13.39
N LEU A 48 12.73 14.41 -13.69
CA LEU A 48 12.25 14.19 -15.04
C LEU A 48 11.35 15.34 -15.51
N SER A 49 10.49 15.84 -14.64
CA SER A 49 9.63 16.99 -14.92
C SER A 49 10.45 18.23 -15.25
N GLU A 50 11.53 18.47 -14.50
CA GLU A 50 12.48 19.55 -14.76
C GLU A 50 13.15 19.41 -16.14
N ILE A 51 13.63 18.21 -16.48
CA ILE A 51 14.25 17.92 -17.78
C ILE A 51 13.26 18.16 -18.93
N ILE A 52 12.03 17.64 -18.82
CA ILE A 52 10.98 17.82 -19.85
C ILE A 52 10.67 19.31 -20.08
N ASN A 53 10.68 20.12 -19.01
CA ASN A 53 10.39 21.55 -19.10
C ASN A 53 11.55 22.38 -19.66
N CYS A 54 12.79 21.93 -19.48
CA CYS A 54 14.00 22.66 -19.88
C CYS A 54 14.54 22.25 -21.26
N GLU A 55 14.36 21.01 -21.69
CA GLU A 55 14.92 20.50 -22.94
C GLU A 55 13.90 20.51 -24.10
N SER A 56 14.20 21.28 -25.14
CA SER A 56 13.45 21.25 -26.40
C SER A 56 13.88 20.07 -27.26
N GLY A 57 12.93 19.24 -27.72
CA GLY A 57 13.18 18.15 -28.68
C GLY A 57 13.07 16.73 -28.11
N LEU A 58 12.65 16.58 -26.85
CA LEU A 58 12.29 15.27 -26.30
C LEU A 58 11.05 14.71 -27.00
N ASP A 59 11.15 13.48 -27.49
CA ASP A 59 10.00 12.71 -27.93
C ASP A 59 9.17 12.28 -26.71
N ALA A 60 8.20 13.12 -26.35
CA ALA A 60 7.30 12.89 -25.23
C ALA A 60 6.55 11.55 -25.34
N THR A 61 6.26 11.08 -26.57
CA THR A 61 5.53 9.83 -26.78
C THR A 61 6.41 8.62 -26.47
N SER A 62 7.63 8.60 -27.00
CA SER A 62 8.61 7.55 -26.70
C SER A 62 8.91 7.51 -25.19
N LEU A 63 9.11 8.67 -24.57
CA LEU A 63 9.36 8.78 -23.14
C LEU A 63 8.18 8.25 -22.30
N ALA A 64 6.95 8.63 -22.64
CA ALA A 64 5.74 8.15 -21.96
C ALA A 64 5.62 6.62 -22.04
N ASN A 65 5.93 6.03 -23.19
CA ASN A 65 5.92 4.58 -23.39
C ASN A 65 6.97 3.87 -22.51
N ILE A 66 8.20 4.39 -22.48
CA ILE A 66 9.29 3.86 -21.64
C ILE A 66 8.87 3.89 -20.16
N ILE A 67 8.37 5.03 -19.68
CA ILE A 67 7.95 5.17 -18.27
C ILE A 67 6.79 4.23 -17.96
N THR A 68 5.82 4.11 -18.86
CA THR A 68 4.66 3.24 -18.69
C THR A 68 5.08 1.77 -18.57
N GLU A 69 6.00 1.31 -19.42
CA GLU A 69 6.53 -0.06 -19.35
C GLU A 69 7.34 -0.30 -18.07
N HIS A 70 8.16 0.66 -17.64
CA HIS A 70 8.86 0.56 -16.35
C HIS A 70 7.91 0.47 -15.16
N LEU A 71 6.87 1.31 -15.13
CA LEU A 71 5.87 1.29 -14.06
C LEU A 71 5.09 -0.03 -14.06
N LYS A 72 4.75 -0.56 -15.24
CA LYS A 72 4.08 -1.86 -15.40
C LYS A 72 4.96 -2.99 -14.88
N SER A 73 6.21 -3.09 -15.34
CA SER A 73 7.15 -4.12 -14.89
C SER A 73 7.39 -4.03 -13.38
N LEU A 74 7.47 -2.81 -12.84
CA LEU A 74 7.62 -2.64 -11.40
C LEU A 74 6.38 -3.13 -10.65
N ALA A 75 5.17 -2.81 -11.10
CA ALA A 75 3.93 -3.29 -10.49
C ALA A 75 3.85 -4.84 -10.51
N GLU A 76 4.20 -5.46 -11.64
CA GLU A 76 4.26 -6.93 -11.76
C GLU A 76 5.25 -7.55 -10.76
N ARG A 77 6.42 -6.94 -10.57
CA ARG A 77 7.38 -7.40 -9.54
C ARG A 77 6.81 -7.28 -8.13
N PHE A 78 6.07 -6.21 -7.83
CA PHE A 78 5.43 -6.05 -6.53
C PHE A 78 4.33 -7.09 -6.30
N GLU A 79 3.58 -7.49 -7.33
CA GLU A 79 2.63 -8.61 -7.21
C GLU A 79 3.35 -9.95 -7.03
N PHE A 80 4.46 -10.15 -7.73
CA PHE A 80 5.26 -11.38 -7.62
C PHE A 80 5.88 -11.56 -6.22
N TYR A 81 6.49 -10.51 -5.66
CA TYR A 81 7.16 -10.59 -4.35
C TYR A 81 6.21 -10.44 -3.16
N PHE A 82 5.05 -9.80 -3.35
CA PHE A 82 4.07 -9.57 -2.30
C PHE A 82 2.67 -9.99 -2.79
N PRO A 83 2.47 -11.29 -3.04
CA PRO A 83 1.20 -11.80 -3.53
C PRO A 83 0.11 -11.64 -2.46
N LYS A 84 -1.13 -11.41 -2.88
CA LYS A 84 -2.25 -11.13 -1.97
C LYS A 84 -2.53 -12.33 -1.05
N GLU A 85 -2.30 -13.54 -1.54
CA GLU A 85 -2.50 -14.80 -0.83
C GLU A 85 -1.55 -14.94 0.38
N GLN A 86 -0.46 -14.18 0.41
CA GLN A 86 0.50 -14.14 1.52
C GLN A 86 0.35 -12.89 2.39
N ASP A 87 -0.74 -12.13 2.21
CA ASP A 87 -0.98 -10.94 2.99
C ASP A 87 -1.27 -11.32 4.46
N PRO A 88 -0.42 -10.93 5.42
CA PRO A 88 -0.59 -11.31 6.83
C PRO A 88 -1.84 -10.71 7.47
N ARG A 89 -2.49 -9.73 6.81
CA ARG A 89 -3.70 -9.05 7.28
C ARG A 89 -4.97 -9.83 6.96
N GLU A 90 -4.96 -10.69 5.95
CA GLU A 90 -6.11 -11.53 5.62
C GLU A 90 -6.40 -12.48 6.78
N GLY A 91 -7.65 -12.56 7.22
CA GLY A 91 -8.07 -13.31 8.42
C GLY A 91 -7.71 -12.65 9.76
N ASN A 92 -6.56 -12.00 9.85
CA ASN A 92 -6.03 -11.42 11.09
C ASN A 92 -6.40 -9.95 11.35
N GLY A 93 -7.39 -9.40 10.65
CA GLY A 93 -7.80 -8.00 10.81
C GLY A 93 -8.18 -7.62 12.25
N TRP A 94 -8.64 -8.59 13.04
CA TRP A 94 -8.98 -8.45 14.45
C TRP A 94 -7.80 -7.99 15.32
N ILE A 95 -6.55 -8.28 14.92
CA ILE A 95 -5.35 -7.85 15.66
C ILE A 95 -5.19 -6.32 15.63
N CYS A 96 -5.56 -5.68 14.51
CA CYS A 96 -5.54 -4.23 14.40
C CYS A 96 -6.83 -3.58 14.89
N ASN A 97 -7.97 -4.25 14.72
CA ASN A 97 -9.26 -3.76 15.17
C ASN A 97 -10.07 -4.93 15.75
N PRO A 98 -10.11 -5.08 17.08
CA PRO A 98 -10.77 -6.22 17.72
C PRO A 98 -12.30 -6.19 17.63
N PHE A 99 -12.89 -5.10 17.09
CA PHE A 99 -14.32 -4.95 16.89
C PHE A 99 -14.78 -5.37 15.47
N LEU A 100 -13.88 -5.91 14.65
CA LEU A 100 -14.22 -6.48 13.34
C LEU A 100 -14.84 -7.87 13.48
N GLN A 101 -15.67 -8.25 12.50
CA GLN A 101 -16.14 -9.63 12.40
C GLN A 101 -14.97 -10.58 12.19
N LEU A 102 -14.94 -11.63 13.01
CA LEU A 102 -14.00 -12.73 12.91
C LEU A 102 -14.28 -13.52 11.63
N LYS A 103 -13.22 -13.80 10.88
CA LYS A 103 -13.29 -14.64 9.66
C LYS A 103 -12.51 -15.95 9.80
N ASP A 104 -11.63 -16.04 10.80
CA ASP A 104 -10.79 -17.21 11.05
C ASP A 104 -11.31 -18.01 12.23
N GLU A 105 -11.06 -19.32 12.18
CA GLU A 105 -11.23 -20.22 13.32
C GLU A 105 -10.14 -19.93 14.36
N LEU A 106 -10.50 -19.12 15.36
CA LEU A 106 -9.67 -18.91 16.54
C LEU A 106 -9.90 -20.04 17.54
N ASN A 107 -9.03 -20.13 18.55
CA ASN A 107 -9.35 -20.98 19.69
C ASN A 107 -10.62 -20.44 20.39
N VAL A 108 -11.42 -21.35 20.93
CA VAL A 108 -12.73 -21.04 21.54
C VAL A 108 -12.62 -19.97 22.64
N ASN A 109 -11.59 -20.05 23.49
CA ASN A 109 -11.39 -19.09 24.57
C ASN A 109 -11.08 -17.66 24.08
N LEU A 110 -10.37 -17.53 22.96
CA LEU A 110 -10.02 -16.26 22.36
C LEU A 110 -11.19 -15.69 21.59
N GLU A 111 -11.92 -16.54 20.87
CA GLU A 111 -13.16 -16.19 20.19
C GLU A 111 -14.19 -15.63 21.19
N ASP A 112 -14.48 -16.33 22.29
CA ASP A 112 -15.42 -15.86 23.32
C ASP A 112 -15.03 -14.49 23.90
N LYS A 113 -13.73 -14.29 24.16
CA LYS A 113 -13.21 -13.01 24.66
C LYS A 113 -13.38 -11.88 23.64
N LEU A 114 -13.10 -12.16 22.37
CA LEU A 114 -13.24 -11.19 21.29
C LEU A 114 -14.71 -10.88 21.01
N LEU A 115 -15.61 -11.86 21.07
CA LEU A 115 -17.04 -11.65 20.95
C LEU A 115 -17.59 -10.78 22.09
N GLY A 116 -17.18 -11.04 23.33
CA GLY A 116 -17.53 -10.20 24.47
C GLY A 116 -17.03 -8.76 24.32
N LEU A 117 -15.78 -8.59 23.87
CA LEU A 117 -15.21 -7.28 23.60
C LEU A 117 -15.92 -6.55 22.44
N ALA A 118 -16.23 -7.26 21.35
CA ALA A 118 -16.88 -6.70 20.17
C ALA A 118 -18.30 -6.17 20.46
N GLY A 119 -18.97 -6.71 21.48
CA GLY A 119 -20.26 -6.23 21.99
C GLY A 119 -20.17 -4.98 22.87
N ASP A 120 -18.97 -4.61 23.35
CA ASP A 120 -18.79 -3.43 24.21
C ASP A 120 -18.70 -2.15 23.35
N GLN A 121 -19.85 -1.48 23.23
CA GLN A 121 -19.94 -0.23 22.47
C GLN A 121 -19.15 0.93 23.11
N GLY A 122 -18.94 0.92 24.42
CA GLY A 122 -18.16 1.94 25.12
C GLY A 122 -16.68 1.86 24.73
N LEU A 123 -16.11 0.66 24.80
CA LEU A 123 -14.74 0.41 24.36
C LEU A 123 -14.57 0.66 22.87
N LYS A 124 -15.57 0.30 22.05
CA LYS A 124 -15.56 0.60 20.60
C LYS A 124 -15.48 2.10 20.33
N ASN A 125 -16.30 2.89 21.02
CA ASN A 125 -16.30 4.34 20.87
C ASN A 125 -14.96 4.95 21.27
N ILE A 126 -14.37 4.50 22.39
CA ILE A 126 -13.04 4.95 22.85
C ILE A 126 -11.96 4.59 21.82
N PHE A 127 -12.01 3.36 21.29
CA PHE A 127 -11.06 2.90 20.28
C PHE A 127 -11.14 3.74 18.99
N THR A 128 -12.34 4.10 18.54
CA THR A 128 -12.55 4.90 17.31
C THR A 128 -12.36 6.40 17.49
N ALA A 129 -12.27 6.90 18.72
CA ALA A 129 -12.12 8.33 19.01
C ALA A 129 -10.67 8.85 18.86
N LYS A 130 -9.73 7.97 18.50
CA LYS A 130 -8.34 8.30 18.15
C LYS A 130 -8.20 8.68 16.69
#